data_AF-A0A7X9C640-F1
#
_entry.id   AF-A0A7X9C640-F1
#
_cell.length_a   1.000
_cell.length_b   1.000
_cell.length_c   1.000
_cell.angle_alpha   90.00
_cell.angle_beta   90.00
_cell.angle_gamma   90.00
#
_symmetry.space_group_name_H-M   'P 1'
#
loop_
_entity.id
_entity.type
_entity.pdbx_description
1 polymer ?
#
loop_
_entity_poly.entity_id
_entity_poly.type
_entity_poly.pdbx_seq_one_letter_code
_entity_poly.pdbx_strand_id
1 'polypeptide(L)'
;MKIKPIKQLKGVLNLPGDKSISHRAIIFGSLAEGITEIKGFLMGKDCLSTIQCFRQMGIPIDIHNEVIQIHGKGLDGLSAPVHSLDVGNSGTTIRLLSGLLSAQNFSSTITGDHSIQKRPMKRIVEPLRQMGALITGKENGNFCPLHIKNSTLIGIEYTLPVASAQVKSALLLASLYANGTTTLIQPAYSRNHTEIMLNYFGGHVISKGLQIQSHPIDTLFPQKLFIPGDLSSASYFLVAATIIPNSKLYLTNVGINSTRSGILTILKKMGAHIEILHPRTLCGEPVADLVVHSSTLQGT
;
A
#
# COMPACT_ATOMS: atom_id res chain seq x y z
N MET A 1 -1.30 5.77 -28.71
CA MET A 1 -0.89 7.15 -28.34
C MET A 1 0.44 7.45 -29.02
N LYS A 2 0.60 8.59 -29.69
CA LYS A 2 1.90 9.03 -30.28
C LYS A 2 2.46 10.18 -29.44
N ILE A 3 3.68 10.04 -28.91
CA ILE A 3 4.39 11.10 -28.18
C ILE A 3 5.23 11.89 -29.19
N LYS A 4 5.15 13.23 -29.17
CA LYS A 4 5.88 14.12 -30.07
C LYS A 4 6.90 14.98 -29.28
N PRO A 5 8.03 15.39 -29.89
CA PRO A 5 8.97 16.31 -29.25
C PRO A 5 8.32 17.64 -28.87
N ILE A 6 8.72 18.20 -27.73
CA ILE A 6 8.32 19.53 -27.27
C ILE A 6 9.56 20.37 -26.92
N LYS A 7 9.45 21.70 -27.01
CA LYS A 7 10.57 22.64 -26.81
C LYS A 7 10.75 23.11 -25.36
N GLN A 8 9.72 22.99 -24.54
CA GLN A 8 9.73 23.36 -23.12
C GLN A 8 8.57 22.67 -22.39
N LEU A 9 8.73 22.47 -21.08
CA LEU A 9 7.70 21.96 -20.18
C LEU A 9 7.61 22.86 -18.95
N LYS A 10 6.51 23.62 -18.82
CA LYS A 10 6.30 24.58 -17.74
C LYS A 10 4.90 24.46 -17.15
N GLY A 11 4.78 24.64 -15.84
CA GLY A 11 3.49 24.69 -15.16
C GLY A 11 3.49 24.09 -13.76
N VAL A 12 2.29 24.00 -13.20
CA VAL A 12 2.00 23.37 -11.92
C VAL A 12 1.26 22.07 -12.21
N LEU A 13 1.68 20.99 -11.55
CA LEU A 13 1.09 19.66 -11.71
C LEU A 13 0.62 19.11 -10.37
N ASN A 14 -0.66 18.83 -10.28
CA ASN A 14 -1.24 18.00 -9.23
C ASN A 14 -1.18 16.55 -9.67
N LEU A 15 -0.60 15.69 -8.82
CA LEU A 15 -0.49 14.26 -9.11
C LEU A 15 -1.69 13.49 -8.59
N PRO A 16 -2.05 12.36 -9.23
CA PRO A 16 -2.96 11.42 -8.60
C PRO A 16 -2.35 10.87 -7.29
N GLY A 17 -3.21 10.46 -6.36
CA GLY A 17 -2.77 9.93 -5.07
C GLY A 17 -1.92 8.67 -5.19
N ASP A 18 -1.06 8.44 -4.19
CA ASP A 18 -0.23 7.25 -4.10
C ASP A 18 -1.08 5.98 -4.03
N LYS A 19 -0.84 5.07 -4.98
CA LYS A 19 -1.56 3.80 -5.07
C LYS A 19 -1.39 2.93 -3.82
N SER A 20 -0.17 2.87 -3.27
CA SER A 20 0.13 2.00 -2.13
C SER A 20 -0.53 2.51 -0.84
N ILE A 21 -0.57 3.82 -0.65
CA ILE A 21 -1.24 4.49 0.47
C ILE A 21 -2.76 4.37 0.28
N SER A 22 -3.29 4.57 -0.93
CA SER A 22 -4.72 4.41 -1.24
C SER A 22 -5.26 3.02 -0.88
N HIS A 23 -4.56 1.94 -1.22
CA HIS A 23 -4.97 0.58 -0.80
C HIS A 23 -5.06 0.44 0.72
N ARG A 24 -4.07 0.95 1.44
CA ARG A 24 -3.98 0.84 2.90
C ARG A 24 -5.02 1.71 3.60
N ALA A 25 -5.32 2.87 3.05
CA ALA A 25 -6.38 3.74 3.55
C ALA A 25 -7.73 3.03 3.55
N ILE A 26 -8.05 2.26 2.51
CA ILE A 26 -9.26 1.41 2.50
C ILE A 26 -9.17 0.32 3.55
N ILE A 27 -8.05 -0.41 3.61
CA ILE A 27 -7.89 -1.54 4.54
C ILE A 27 -8.04 -1.07 5.99
N PHE A 28 -7.24 -0.09 6.42
CA PHE A 28 -7.25 0.36 7.80
C PHE A 28 -8.49 1.17 8.15
N GLY A 29 -9.02 1.96 7.22
CA GLY A 29 -10.30 2.64 7.42
C GLY A 29 -11.47 1.68 7.61
N SER A 30 -11.44 0.52 6.96
CA SER A 30 -12.46 -0.53 7.11
C SER A 30 -12.38 -1.27 8.45
N LEU A 31 -11.16 -1.43 8.96
CA LEU A 31 -10.85 -2.10 10.22
C LEU A 31 -10.91 -1.17 11.44
N ALA A 32 -11.04 0.14 11.23
CA ALA A 32 -11.19 1.11 12.30
C ALA A 32 -12.63 1.11 12.86
N GLU A 33 -12.80 1.56 14.10
CA GLU A 33 -14.12 1.75 14.72
C GLU A 33 -14.65 3.16 14.45
N GLY A 34 -15.48 3.32 13.42
CA GLY A 34 -16.11 4.60 13.06
C GLY A 34 -15.77 5.08 11.64
N ILE A 35 -15.99 6.37 11.39
CA ILE A 35 -15.95 6.93 10.03
C ILE A 35 -14.57 7.47 9.68
N THR A 36 -13.90 6.82 8.72
CA THR A 36 -12.65 7.32 8.11
C THR A 36 -12.96 8.11 6.84
N GLU A 37 -12.44 9.33 6.73
CA GLU A 37 -12.58 10.17 5.54
C GLU A 37 -11.27 10.19 4.75
N ILE A 38 -11.33 10.06 3.42
CA ILE A 38 -10.14 10.04 2.55
C ILE A 38 -10.31 11.05 1.43
N LYS A 39 -9.33 11.95 1.29
CA LYS A 39 -9.18 12.90 0.19
C LYS A 39 -7.92 12.58 -0.62
N GLY A 40 -7.94 12.89 -1.92
CA GLY A 40 -6.83 12.62 -2.83
C GLY A 40 -6.67 11.14 -3.18
N PHE A 41 -7.70 10.32 -2.97
CA PHE A 41 -7.66 8.89 -3.25
C PHE A 41 -7.43 8.59 -4.73
N LEU A 42 -6.63 7.56 -5.04
CA LEU A 42 -6.45 7.10 -6.40
C LEU A 42 -7.66 6.27 -6.87
N MET A 43 -8.48 6.85 -7.75
CA MET A 43 -9.63 6.18 -8.40
C MET A 43 -9.24 5.18 -9.50
N GLY A 44 -8.13 4.47 -9.31
CA GLY A 44 -7.64 3.43 -10.23
C GLY A 44 -8.33 2.09 -10.01
N LYS A 45 -8.42 1.27 -11.06
CA LYS A 45 -9.09 -0.05 -11.03
C LYS A 45 -8.62 -0.93 -9.86
N ASP A 46 -7.30 -0.98 -9.61
CA ASP A 46 -6.73 -1.76 -8.49
C ASP A 46 -7.31 -1.32 -7.13
N CYS A 47 -7.39 -0.01 -6.89
CA CYS A 47 -7.88 0.54 -5.63
C CYS A 47 -9.40 0.36 -5.51
N LEU A 48 -10.14 0.50 -6.62
CA LEU A 48 -11.57 0.21 -6.69
C LEU A 48 -11.88 -1.27 -6.41
N SER A 49 -11.05 -2.22 -6.88
CA SER A 49 -11.18 -3.63 -6.51
C SER A 49 -11.03 -3.85 -5.00
N THR A 50 -10.19 -3.05 -4.33
CA THR A 50 -10.05 -3.12 -2.87
C THR A 50 -11.33 -2.65 -2.18
N ILE A 51 -11.89 -1.51 -2.60
CA ILE A 51 -13.19 -1.02 -2.11
C ILE A 51 -14.27 -2.08 -2.28
N GLN A 52 -14.33 -2.73 -3.44
CA GLN A 52 -15.34 -3.74 -3.72
C GLN A 52 -15.20 -4.96 -2.80
N CYS A 53 -13.98 -5.41 -2.52
CA CYS A 53 -13.75 -6.50 -1.57
C CYS A 53 -14.29 -6.15 -0.17
N PHE A 54 -14.01 -4.94 0.33
CA PHE A 54 -14.49 -4.52 1.66
C PHE A 54 -16.01 -4.31 1.71
N ARG A 55 -16.62 -3.80 0.64
CA ARG A 55 -18.09 -3.76 0.51
C ARG A 55 -18.71 -5.15 0.57
N GLN A 56 -18.12 -6.13 -0.11
CA GLN A 56 -18.56 -7.53 -0.06
C GLN A 56 -18.38 -8.17 1.32
N MET A 57 -17.44 -7.66 2.12
CA MET A 57 -17.26 -8.05 3.52
C MET A 57 -18.08 -7.19 4.50
N GLY A 58 -19.09 -6.46 4.01
CA GLY A 58 -20.06 -5.78 4.84
C GLY A 58 -19.66 -4.38 5.33
N ILE A 59 -18.63 -3.77 4.75
CA ILE A 59 -18.21 -2.40 5.08
C ILE A 59 -18.85 -1.39 4.12
N PRO A 60 -19.73 -0.48 4.60
CA PRO A 60 -20.23 0.62 3.80
C PRO A 60 -19.08 1.57 3.44
N ILE A 61 -18.95 1.86 2.15
CA ILE A 61 -17.94 2.79 1.62
C ILE A 61 -18.65 3.69 0.61
N ASP A 62 -18.73 4.98 0.92
CA ASP A 62 -19.37 5.99 0.09
C ASP A 62 -18.32 6.83 -0.62
N ILE A 63 -18.62 7.27 -1.84
CA ILE A 63 -17.73 8.10 -2.66
C ILE A 63 -18.54 9.29 -3.15
N HIS A 64 -18.28 10.47 -2.59
CA HIS A 64 -18.98 11.71 -2.92
C HIS A 64 -17.99 12.87 -3.01
N ASN A 65 -18.09 13.70 -4.06
CA ASN A 65 -17.26 14.90 -4.24
C ASN A 65 -15.76 14.67 -4.02
N GLU A 66 -15.21 13.58 -4.58
CA GLU A 66 -13.80 13.17 -4.44
C GLU A 66 -13.35 12.85 -3.00
N VAL A 67 -14.31 12.71 -2.08
CA VAL A 67 -14.11 12.22 -0.71
C VAL A 67 -14.65 10.79 -0.62
N ILE A 68 -13.86 9.90 -0.04
CA ILE A 68 -14.31 8.56 0.35
C ILE A 68 -14.62 8.57 1.83
N GLN A 69 -15.80 8.09 2.22
CA GLN A 69 -16.17 7.84 3.60
C GLN A 69 -16.31 6.33 3.82
N ILE A 70 -15.53 5.80 4.76
CA ILE A 70 -15.55 4.39 5.13
C ILE A 70 -16.18 4.29 6.51
N HIS A 71 -17.26 3.54 6.62
CA HIS A 71 -17.93 3.25 7.88
C HIS A 71 -17.32 1.97 8.45
N GLY A 72 -16.13 2.12 9.03
CA GLY A 72 -15.38 1.02 9.61
C GLY A 72 -16.11 0.39 10.80
N LYS A 73 -15.95 -0.93 10.96
CA LYS A 73 -16.67 -1.73 11.95
C LYS A 73 -15.75 -2.40 12.98
N GLY A 74 -14.50 -1.95 13.10
CA GLY A 74 -13.51 -2.58 13.96
C GLY A 74 -12.89 -3.85 13.35
N LEU A 75 -11.93 -4.44 14.08
CA LEU A 75 -11.17 -5.60 13.64
C LEU A 75 -12.05 -6.84 13.41
N ASP A 76 -13.03 -7.06 14.28
CA ASP A 76 -13.98 -8.18 14.20
C ASP A 76 -15.27 -7.85 13.42
N GLY A 77 -15.32 -6.69 12.77
CA GLY A 77 -16.53 -6.16 12.12
C GLY A 77 -16.78 -6.65 10.69
N LEU A 78 -15.86 -7.41 10.10
CA LEU A 78 -15.99 -7.95 8.75
C LEU A 78 -16.94 -9.16 8.73
N SER A 79 -17.67 -9.30 7.62
CA SER A 79 -18.61 -10.42 7.39
C SER A 79 -18.10 -11.36 6.30
N ALA A 80 -18.49 -12.63 6.42
CA ALA A 80 -18.19 -13.64 5.40
C ALA A 80 -18.78 -13.24 4.04
N PRO A 81 -17.96 -13.14 2.97
CA PRO A 81 -18.48 -12.79 1.65
C PRO A 81 -19.26 -13.97 1.06
N VAL A 82 -20.41 -13.68 0.43
CA VAL A 82 -21.26 -14.69 -0.22
C VAL A 82 -20.59 -15.33 -1.45
N HIS A 83 -19.74 -14.55 -2.14
CA HIS A 83 -19.02 -14.97 -3.33
C HIS A 83 -17.51 -14.80 -3.14
N SER A 84 -16.73 -15.38 -4.05
CA SER A 84 -15.29 -15.16 -4.09
C SER A 84 -14.97 -13.66 -4.24
N LEU A 85 -14.02 -13.18 -3.45
CA LEU A 85 -13.49 -11.83 -3.54
C LEU A 85 -12.60 -11.73 -4.79
N ASP A 86 -13.04 -10.97 -5.80
CA ASP A 86 -12.29 -10.73 -7.03
C ASP A 86 -11.48 -9.43 -6.94
N VAL A 87 -10.16 -9.57 -6.98
CA VAL A 87 -9.22 -8.44 -6.88
C VAL A 87 -8.88 -7.79 -8.24
N GLY A 88 -9.48 -8.25 -9.34
CA GLY A 88 -9.11 -7.83 -10.70
C GLY A 88 -7.63 -8.11 -10.98
N ASN A 89 -6.86 -7.09 -11.39
CA ASN A 89 -5.41 -7.20 -11.62
C ASN A 89 -4.56 -6.83 -10.39
N SER A 90 -5.18 -6.53 -9.25
CA SER A 90 -4.48 -5.92 -8.12
C SER A 90 -3.64 -6.91 -7.33
N GLY A 91 -2.35 -6.95 -7.67
CA GLY A 91 -1.36 -7.75 -6.95
C GLY A 91 -1.11 -7.27 -5.51
N THR A 92 -1.48 -6.02 -5.18
CA THR A 92 -1.41 -5.50 -3.80
C THR A 92 -2.60 -6.00 -3.00
N THR A 93 -3.81 -5.84 -3.54
CA THR A 93 -5.05 -6.26 -2.88
C THR A 93 -4.99 -7.75 -2.53
N ILE A 94 -4.69 -8.62 -3.49
CA ILE A 94 -4.70 -10.07 -3.21
C ILE A 94 -3.72 -10.48 -2.12
N ARG A 95 -2.51 -9.90 -2.10
CA ARG A 95 -1.49 -10.29 -1.13
C ARG A 95 -1.79 -9.78 0.28
N LEU A 96 -2.23 -8.52 0.40
CA LEU A 96 -2.58 -7.94 1.69
C LEU A 96 -3.85 -8.60 2.25
N LEU A 97 -4.89 -8.76 1.41
CA LEU A 97 -6.13 -9.39 1.85
C LEU A 97 -5.93 -10.87 2.17
N SER A 98 -5.01 -11.62 1.54
CA SER A 98 -4.69 -12.98 2.00
C SER A 98 -4.23 -13.01 3.47
N GLY A 99 -3.43 -12.02 3.90
CA GLY A 99 -3.02 -11.89 5.30
C GLY A 99 -4.18 -11.55 6.23
N LEU A 100 -4.98 -10.54 5.85
CA LEU A 100 -6.17 -10.15 6.62
C LEU A 100 -7.20 -11.30 6.75
N LEU A 101 -7.54 -11.95 5.64
CA LEU A 101 -8.54 -13.02 5.58
C LEU A 101 -8.13 -14.26 6.36
N SER A 102 -6.82 -14.51 6.47
CA SER A 102 -6.29 -15.64 7.25
C SER A 102 -6.53 -15.50 8.75
N ALA A 103 -6.80 -14.29 9.21
CA ALA A 103 -7.09 -13.96 10.59
C ALA A 103 -8.59 -13.86 10.91
N GLN A 104 -9.46 -13.95 9.90
CA GLN A 104 -10.91 -13.76 10.11
C GLN A 104 -11.56 -15.01 10.69
N ASN A 105 -12.64 -14.81 11.45
CA ASN A 105 -13.44 -15.89 12.05
C ASN A 105 -14.36 -16.62 11.03
N PHE A 106 -14.26 -16.30 9.74
CA PHE A 106 -15.02 -16.91 8.65
C PHE A 106 -14.10 -17.47 7.56
N SER A 107 -14.67 -18.36 6.73
CA SER A 107 -14.00 -18.84 5.53
C SER A 107 -14.25 -17.92 4.34
N SER A 108 -13.27 -17.80 3.45
CA SER A 108 -13.38 -16.97 2.24
C SER A 108 -12.60 -17.59 1.07
N THR A 109 -12.96 -17.18 -0.15
CA THR A 109 -12.18 -17.45 -1.36
C THR A 109 -11.77 -16.13 -1.97
N ILE A 110 -10.50 -16.00 -2.35
CA ILE A 110 -9.97 -14.81 -3.03
C ILE A 110 -9.31 -15.21 -4.36
N THR A 111 -9.59 -14.44 -5.40
CA THR A 111 -9.08 -14.66 -6.75
C THR A 111 -8.86 -13.34 -7.48
N GLY A 112 -8.44 -13.41 -8.74
CA GLY A 112 -8.35 -12.24 -9.62
C GLY A 112 -8.45 -12.66 -11.08
N ASP A 113 -8.10 -11.74 -11.97
CA ASP A 113 -8.06 -11.99 -13.41
C ASP A 113 -7.01 -13.06 -13.79
N HIS A 114 -6.99 -13.42 -15.07
CA HIS A 114 -6.05 -14.40 -15.61
C HIS A 114 -4.56 -14.02 -15.41
N SER A 115 -4.22 -12.74 -15.27
CA SER A 115 -2.85 -12.33 -14.94
C SER A 115 -2.54 -12.62 -13.47
N ILE A 116 -3.46 -12.31 -12.55
CA ILE A 116 -3.30 -12.58 -11.12
C ILE A 116 -3.24 -14.08 -10.84
N GLN A 117 -4.06 -14.89 -11.48
CA GLN A 117 -4.06 -16.34 -11.31
C GLN A 117 -2.73 -17.01 -11.73
N LYS A 118 -1.89 -16.31 -12.51
CA LYS A 118 -0.53 -16.77 -12.88
C LYS A 118 0.58 -16.22 -11.97
N ARG A 119 0.27 -15.33 -11.03
CA ARG A 119 1.27 -14.75 -10.14
C ARG A 119 1.46 -15.65 -8.92
N PRO A 120 2.72 -15.99 -8.55
CA PRO A 120 2.98 -16.84 -7.41
C PRO A 120 2.57 -16.16 -6.10
N MET A 121 1.84 -16.92 -5.28
CA MET A 121 1.33 -16.57 -3.96
C MET A 121 2.04 -17.34 -2.84
N LYS A 122 2.88 -18.33 -3.18
CA LYS A 122 3.60 -19.17 -2.21
C LYS A 122 4.37 -18.36 -1.16
N ARG A 123 5.04 -17.27 -1.57
CA ARG A 123 5.74 -16.33 -0.67
C ARG A 123 4.86 -15.60 0.36
N ILE A 124 3.53 -15.60 0.17
CA ILE A 124 2.53 -15.08 1.11
C ILE A 124 1.94 -16.23 1.91
N VAL A 125 1.57 -17.31 1.23
CA VAL A 125 0.90 -18.47 1.81
C VAL A 125 1.78 -19.23 2.81
N GLU A 126 3.07 -19.42 2.51
CA GLU A 126 3.99 -20.16 3.39
C GLU A 126 4.15 -19.53 4.78
N PRO A 127 4.50 -18.24 4.92
CA PRO A 127 4.61 -17.65 6.25
C PRO A 127 3.25 -17.55 6.96
N LEU A 128 2.14 -17.33 6.24
CA LEU A 128 0.81 -17.36 6.87
C LEU A 128 0.48 -18.76 7.43
N ARG A 129 0.84 -19.83 6.71
CA ARG A 129 0.71 -21.21 7.23
C ARG A 129 1.59 -21.46 8.45
N GLN A 130 2.77 -20.85 8.52
CA GLN A 130 3.60 -20.90 9.74
C GLN A 130 2.95 -20.18 10.93
N MET A 131 2.15 -19.14 10.67
CA MET A 131 1.31 -18.51 11.69
C MET A 131 0.08 -19.36 12.05
N GLY A 132 -0.18 -20.50 11.40
CA GLY A 132 -1.34 -21.36 11.63
C GLY A 132 -2.48 -21.21 10.62
N ALA A 133 -2.32 -20.36 9.58
CA ALA A 133 -3.37 -20.12 8.60
C ALA A 133 -3.69 -21.37 7.76
N LEU A 134 -4.98 -21.65 7.60
CA LEU A 134 -5.47 -22.77 6.79
C LEU A 134 -5.79 -22.31 5.36
N ILE A 135 -4.76 -22.25 4.52
CA ILE A 135 -4.85 -21.78 3.13
C ILE A 135 -4.63 -22.94 2.16
N THR A 136 -5.52 -23.11 1.18
CA THR A 136 -5.34 -23.99 0.01
C THR A 136 -5.51 -23.22 -1.29
N GLY A 137 -5.09 -23.83 -2.40
CA GLY A 137 -5.18 -23.24 -3.74
C GLY A 137 -4.46 -24.11 -4.75
N LYS A 138 -4.42 -23.67 -6.02
CA LYS A 138 -3.75 -24.40 -7.09
C LYS A 138 -2.25 -24.54 -6.79
N GLU A 139 -1.69 -25.71 -7.13
CA GLU A 139 -0.28 -26.05 -6.88
C GLU A 139 0.12 -25.81 -5.40
N ASN A 140 -0.66 -26.38 -4.49
CA ASN A 140 -0.47 -26.26 -3.04
C ASN A 140 -0.47 -24.80 -2.53
N GLY A 141 -1.39 -23.98 -3.06
CA GLY A 141 -1.53 -22.57 -2.69
C GLY A 141 -0.54 -21.63 -3.38
N ASN A 142 0.21 -22.10 -4.39
CA ASN A 142 1.08 -21.22 -5.18
C ASN A 142 0.27 -20.31 -6.11
N PHE A 143 -0.91 -20.73 -6.56
CA PHE A 143 -1.74 -19.96 -7.47
C PHE A 143 -3.19 -19.87 -7.01
N CYS A 144 -3.84 -18.79 -7.44
CA CYS A 144 -5.24 -18.54 -7.15
C CYS A 144 -6.16 -19.43 -8.00
N PRO A 145 -7.43 -19.63 -7.60
CA PRO A 145 -8.08 -19.12 -6.39
C PRO A 145 -7.43 -19.66 -5.09
N LEU A 146 -7.37 -18.81 -4.06
CA LEU A 146 -6.98 -19.22 -2.71
C LEU A 146 -8.23 -19.40 -1.86
N HIS A 147 -8.36 -20.54 -1.21
CA HIS A 147 -9.39 -20.82 -0.21
C HIS A 147 -8.77 -20.70 1.17
N ILE A 148 -9.33 -19.83 2.00
CA ILE A 148 -8.81 -19.49 3.32
C ILE A 148 -9.89 -19.86 4.33
N LYS A 149 -9.61 -20.83 5.19
CA LYS A 149 -10.51 -21.22 6.29
C LYS A 149 -10.21 -20.40 7.53
N ASN A 150 -11.20 -20.29 8.41
CA ASN A 150 -10.99 -19.70 9.73
C ASN A 150 -9.96 -20.53 10.52
N SER A 151 -9.08 -19.84 11.22
CA SER A 151 -8.03 -20.43 12.04
C SER A 151 -7.54 -19.44 13.08
N THR A 152 -7.08 -19.95 14.22
CA THR A 152 -6.36 -19.13 15.21
C THR A 152 -4.92 -18.96 14.74
N LEU A 153 -4.47 -17.71 14.67
CA LEU A 153 -3.08 -17.41 14.30
C LEU A 153 -2.21 -17.27 15.55
N ILE A 154 -0.93 -17.61 15.43
CA ILE A 154 0.11 -17.36 16.43
C ILE A 154 1.12 -16.35 15.90
N GLY A 155 1.68 -15.56 16.80
CA GLY A 155 2.83 -14.71 16.49
C GLY A 155 4.04 -15.56 16.12
N ILE A 156 4.80 -15.13 15.11
CA ILE A 156 6.01 -15.83 14.65
C ILE A 156 7.20 -14.88 14.57
N GLU A 157 8.41 -15.44 14.66
CA GLU A 157 9.59 -14.78 14.14
C GLU A 157 9.85 -15.28 12.72
N TYR A 158 9.89 -14.36 11.74
CA TYR A 158 10.02 -14.70 10.34
C TYR A 158 11.07 -13.83 9.64
N THR A 159 12.08 -14.48 9.07
CA THR A 159 13.06 -13.84 8.21
C THR A 159 12.56 -13.84 6.77
N LEU A 160 12.37 -12.65 6.19
CA LEU A 160 11.93 -12.50 4.82
C LEU A 160 13.07 -12.93 3.88
N PRO A 161 12.82 -13.83 2.91
CA PRO A 161 13.85 -14.26 1.97
C PRO A 161 14.29 -13.14 1.01
N VAL A 162 13.42 -12.14 0.79
CA VAL A 162 13.67 -10.97 -0.06
C VAL A 162 13.02 -9.74 0.56
N ALA A 163 13.56 -8.54 0.27
CA ALA A 163 12.99 -7.27 0.71
C ALA A 163 11.65 -6.99 0.00
N SER A 164 10.56 -7.57 0.51
CA SER A 164 9.22 -7.52 -0.10
C SER A 164 8.22 -6.84 0.84
N ALA A 165 7.88 -5.60 0.51
CA ALA A 165 6.86 -4.85 1.24
C ALA A 165 5.50 -5.56 1.26
N GLN A 166 5.14 -6.32 0.22
CA GLN A 166 3.85 -7.03 0.17
C GLN A 166 3.81 -8.24 1.11
N VAL A 167 4.91 -8.99 1.23
CA VAL A 167 5.01 -10.11 2.19
C VAL A 167 4.94 -9.56 3.61
N LYS A 168 5.77 -8.55 3.90
CA LYS A 168 5.75 -7.82 5.17
C LYS A 168 4.33 -7.34 5.52
N SER A 169 3.66 -6.68 4.59
CA SER A 169 2.32 -6.12 4.84
C SER A 169 1.26 -7.18 5.11
N ALA A 170 1.31 -8.32 4.43
CA ALA A 170 0.38 -9.41 4.66
C ALA A 170 0.54 -9.98 6.07
N LEU A 171 1.79 -10.17 6.52
CA LEU A 171 2.09 -10.68 7.85
C LEU A 171 1.75 -9.66 8.95
N LEU A 172 2.00 -8.37 8.71
CA LEU A 172 1.59 -7.31 9.63
C LEU A 172 0.06 -7.21 9.80
N LEU A 173 -0.71 -7.45 8.73
CA LEU A 173 -2.17 -7.50 8.82
C LEU A 173 -2.65 -8.74 9.59
N ALA A 174 -2.03 -9.90 9.33
CA ALA A 174 -2.33 -11.13 10.05
C ALA A 174 -1.97 -11.03 11.54
N SER A 175 -0.87 -10.35 11.87
CA SER A 175 -0.40 -10.22 13.26
C SER A 175 -1.27 -9.34 14.15
N LEU A 176 -2.18 -8.53 13.59
CA LEU A 176 -3.15 -7.78 14.40
C LEU A 176 -4.03 -8.70 15.24
N TYR A 177 -4.26 -9.92 14.75
CA TYR A 177 -5.18 -10.91 15.35
C TYR A 177 -4.43 -12.13 15.94
N ALA A 178 -3.11 -12.14 15.86
CA ALA A 178 -2.34 -13.31 16.25
C ALA A 178 -2.21 -13.40 17.78
N ASN A 179 -2.14 -14.61 18.31
CA ASN A 179 -1.77 -14.83 19.69
C ASN A 179 -0.26 -14.58 19.86
N GLY A 180 0.08 -13.43 20.43
CA GLY A 180 1.45 -13.02 20.71
C GLY A 180 2.09 -12.15 19.62
N THR A 181 3.31 -11.70 19.89
CA THR A 181 4.06 -10.77 19.03
C THR A 181 4.56 -11.47 17.76
N THR A 182 4.44 -10.79 16.62
CA THR A 182 5.10 -11.19 15.36
C THR A 182 6.33 -10.34 15.12
N THR A 183 7.48 -10.98 14.92
CA THR A 183 8.76 -10.34 14.57
C THR A 183 9.11 -10.65 13.13
N LEU A 184 9.32 -9.63 12.31
CA LEU A 184 9.75 -9.75 10.92
C LEU A 184 11.17 -9.21 10.76
N ILE A 185 12.04 -9.99 10.13
CA ILE A 185 13.43 -9.63 9.83
C ILE A 185 13.56 -9.49 8.32
N GLN A 186 13.84 -8.28 7.82
CA GLN A 186 13.97 -8.02 6.37
C GLN A 186 15.44 -7.91 5.94
N PRO A 187 15.85 -8.44 4.77
CA PRO A 187 17.26 -8.41 4.35
C PRO A 187 17.72 -7.02 3.90
N ALA A 188 16.78 -6.15 3.55
CA ALA A 188 16.99 -4.74 3.25
C ALA A 188 15.68 -3.98 3.48
N TYR A 189 15.76 -2.65 3.52
CA TYR A 189 14.58 -1.81 3.59
C TYR A 189 13.67 -2.03 2.37
N SER A 190 12.38 -2.17 2.65
CA SER A 190 11.31 -2.11 1.66
C SER A 190 10.31 -1.03 2.07
N ARG A 191 9.37 -0.69 1.19
CA ARG A 191 8.32 0.30 1.48
C ARG A 191 7.70 0.07 2.86
N ASN A 192 7.54 1.13 3.63
CA ASN A 192 7.08 1.09 5.03
C ASN A 192 5.69 1.72 5.26
N HIS A 193 4.89 1.88 4.20
CA HIS A 193 3.55 2.48 4.26
C HIS A 193 2.59 1.71 5.18
N THR A 194 2.78 0.40 5.38
CA THR A 194 1.93 -0.39 6.30
C THR A 194 2.23 0.00 7.73
N GLU A 195 3.50 0.04 8.09
CA GLU A 195 3.98 0.39 9.43
C GLU A 195 3.55 1.81 9.81
N ILE A 196 3.79 2.78 8.92
CA ILE A 196 3.41 4.18 9.14
C ILE A 196 1.90 4.31 9.34
N MET A 197 1.11 3.78 8.40
CA MET A 197 -0.33 3.99 8.43
C MET A 197 -1.00 3.18 9.53
N LEU A 198 -0.56 1.95 9.79
CA LEU A 198 -1.08 1.15 10.90
C LEU A 198 -0.88 1.87 12.24
N ASN A 199 0.31 2.39 12.51
CA ASN A 199 0.56 3.18 13.72
C ASN A 199 -0.25 4.48 13.74
N TYR A 200 -0.46 5.13 12.59
CA TYR A 200 -1.32 6.32 12.49
C TYR A 200 -2.78 6.02 12.87
N PHE A 201 -3.26 4.79 12.63
CA PHE A 201 -4.56 4.31 13.07
C PHE A 201 -4.59 3.76 14.51
N GLY A 202 -3.48 3.87 15.27
CA GLY A 202 -3.39 3.38 16.65
C GLY A 202 -2.82 1.98 16.80
N GLY A 203 -2.31 1.38 15.73
CA GLY A 203 -1.59 0.10 15.80
C GLY A 203 -0.26 0.20 16.54
N HIS A 204 0.30 -0.97 16.89
CA HIS A 204 1.55 -1.08 17.63
C HIS A 204 2.61 -1.84 16.84
N VAL A 205 3.27 -1.12 15.93
CA VAL A 205 4.40 -1.61 15.13
C VAL A 205 5.67 -0.85 15.47
N ILE A 206 6.68 -1.56 15.95
CA ILE A 206 8.01 -1.02 16.27
C ILE A 206 8.99 -1.46 15.20
N SER A 207 9.65 -0.51 14.53
CA SER A 207 10.71 -0.79 13.56
C SER A 207 12.06 -0.35 14.12
N LYS A 208 13.01 -1.29 14.23
CA LYS A 208 14.38 -1.03 14.70
C LYS A 208 15.38 -1.64 13.72
N GLY A 209 15.97 -0.80 12.88
CA GLY A 209 16.83 -1.24 11.78
C GLY A 209 16.07 -2.12 10.79
N LEU A 210 16.53 -3.36 10.63
CA LEU A 210 15.92 -4.36 9.74
C LEU A 210 14.92 -5.29 10.44
N GLN A 211 14.65 -5.07 11.73
CA GLN A 211 13.67 -5.82 12.50
C GLN A 211 12.40 -5.00 12.70
N ILE A 212 11.25 -5.64 12.57
CA ILE A 212 9.93 -5.05 12.74
C ILE A 212 9.13 -5.94 13.67
N GLN A 213 8.62 -5.40 14.77
CA GLN A 213 7.76 -6.10 15.71
C GLN A 213 6.36 -5.54 15.60
N SER A 214 5.37 -6.42 15.47
CA SER A 214 3.95 -6.09 15.50
C SER A 214 3.31 -6.79 16.68
N HIS A 215 2.59 -6.03 17.47
CA HIS A 215 1.82 -6.54 18.59
C HIS A 215 0.35 -6.62 18.20
N PRO A 216 -0.40 -7.59 18.75
CA PRO A 216 -1.85 -7.59 18.68
C PRO A 216 -2.43 -6.32 19.30
N ILE A 217 -3.58 -5.91 18.80
CA ILE A 217 -4.29 -4.70 19.24
C ILE A 217 -5.78 -5.00 19.31
N ASP A 218 -6.49 -4.25 20.16
CA ASP A 218 -7.94 -4.42 20.29
C ASP A 218 -8.72 -3.53 19.33
N THR A 219 -8.22 -2.31 19.09
CA THR A 219 -8.95 -1.28 18.33
C THR A 219 -8.03 -0.50 17.41
N LEU A 220 -8.53 -0.18 16.21
CA LEU A 220 -8.00 0.86 15.34
C LEU A 220 -8.96 2.06 15.32
N PHE A 221 -8.41 3.27 15.28
CA PHE A 221 -9.18 4.50 15.36
C PHE A 221 -9.35 5.14 13.98
N PRO A 222 -10.54 5.68 13.65
CA PRO A 222 -10.82 6.28 12.37
C PRO A 222 -10.02 7.56 12.17
N GLN A 223 -9.66 7.85 10.92
CA GLN A 223 -8.78 8.97 10.59
C GLN A 223 -9.34 9.86 9.48
N LYS A 224 -8.85 11.11 9.42
CA LYS A 224 -9.00 11.97 8.24
C LYS A 224 -7.72 11.91 7.43
N LEU A 225 -7.80 11.30 6.25
CA LEU A 225 -6.67 11.02 5.39
C LEU A 225 -6.60 11.99 4.21
N PHE A 226 -5.41 12.51 3.96
CA PHE A 226 -5.06 13.22 2.73
C PHE A 226 -3.93 12.46 2.04
N ILE A 227 -4.26 11.75 0.97
CA ILE A 227 -3.32 10.87 0.27
C ILE A 227 -2.34 11.75 -0.52
N PRO A 228 -1.01 11.61 -0.31
CA PRO A 228 -0.04 12.38 -1.07
C PRO A 228 0.01 11.93 -2.52
N GLY A 229 0.47 12.83 -3.40
CA GLY A 229 0.72 12.57 -4.80
C GLY A 229 1.76 11.47 -4.99
N ASP A 230 1.50 10.56 -5.93
CA ASP A 230 2.34 9.38 -6.16
C ASP A 230 3.69 9.76 -6.76
N LEU A 231 4.78 9.51 -6.04
CA LEU A 231 6.14 9.73 -6.56
C LEU A 231 6.46 8.85 -7.77
N SER A 232 5.82 7.68 -7.90
CA SER A 232 5.97 6.83 -9.09
C SER A 232 5.27 7.41 -10.32
N SER A 233 4.21 8.19 -10.13
CA SER A 233 3.63 9.00 -11.22
C SER A 233 4.46 10.26 -11.45
N ALA A 234 4.98 10.89 -10.40
CA ALA A 234 5.86 12.05 -10.48
C ALA A 234 7.10 11.74 -11.33
N SER A 235 7.71 10.55 -11.21
CA SER A 235 8.98 10.23 -11.86
C SER A 235 9.00 10.47 -13.36
N TYR A 236 7.88 10.25 -14.06
CA TYR A 236 7.79 10.56 -15.49
C TYR A 236 7.98 12.06 -15.76
N PHE A 237 7.36 12.91 -14.96
CA PHE A 237 7.43 14.36 -15.09
C PHE A 237 8.73 14.94 -14.53
N LEU A 238 9.28 14.34 -13.47
CA LEU A 238 10.60 14.69 -12.96
C LEU A 238 11.66 14.49 -14.06
N VAL A 239 11.67 13.32 -14.70
CA VAL A 239 12.60 13.03 -15.80
C VAL A 239 12.33 13.94 -17.00
N ALA A 240 11.06 14.09 -17.41
CA ALA A 240 10.70 14.94 -18.55
C ALA A 240 11.14 16.40 -18.36
N ALA A 241 10.86 17.01 -17.20
CA ALA A 241 11.28 18.37 -16.89
C ALA A 241 12.80 18.51 -16.79
N THR A 242 13.50 17.45 -16.37
CA THR A 242 14.97 17.45 -16.29
C THR A 242 15.60 17.46 -17.70
N ILE A 243 15.09 16.67 -18.64
CA ILE A 243 15.74 16.46 -19.95
C ILE A 243 15.24 17.39 -21.07
N ILE A 244 14.04 17.96 -20.95
CA ILE A 244 13.50 18.88 -21.97
C ILE A 244 14.06 20.28 -21.72
N PRO A 245 14.68 20.95 -22.71
CA PRO A 245 15.25 22.29 -22.53
C PRO A 245 14.25 23.32 -22.02
N ASN A 246 14.75 24.34 -21.30
CA ASN A 246 13.95 25.48 -20.81
C ASN A 246 12.72 25.08 -19.98
N SER A 247 12.80 23.96 -19.26
CA SER A 247 11.67 23.42 -18.48
C SER A 247 11.75 23.82 -17.02
N LYS A 248 10.58 24.05 -16.42
CA LYS A 248 10.39 24.30 -14.99
C LYS A 248 9.01 23.78 -14.57
N LEU A 249 8.98 22.68 -13.84
CA LEU A 249 7.73 22.12 -13.30
C LEU A 249 7.67 22.26 -11.79
N TYR A 250 6.49 22.63 -11.29
CA TYR A 250 6.14 22.62 -9.88
C TYR A 250 5.16 21.48 -9.62
N LEU A 251 5.56 20.47 -8.84
CA LEU A 251 4.71 19.34 -8.48
C LEU A 251 4.27 19.53 -7.02
N THR A 252 2.97 19.67 -6.78
CA THR A 252 2.44 19.87 -5.43
C THR A 252 2.27 18.56 -4.69
N ASN A 253 2.48 18.56 -3.37
CA ASN A 253 2.01 17.52 -2.46
C ASN A 253 2.51 16.11 -2.80
N VAL A 254 3.78 15.98 -3.20
CA VAL A 254 4.38 14.69 -3.59
C VAL A 254 4.86 13.95 -2.34
N GLY A 255 4.54 12.65 -2.25
CA GLY A 255 5.10 11.80 -1.20
C GLY A 255 6.62 11.65 -1.37
N ILE A 256 7.39 11.98 -0.33
CA ILE A 256 8.87 11.94 -0.35
C ILE A 256 9.45 10.89 0.61
N ASN A 257 8.66 9.87 0.93
CA ASN A 257 9.09 8.75 1.79
C ASN A 257 10.44 8.19 1.32
N SER A 258 11.40 8.07 2.24
CA SER A 258 12.78 7.66 1.95
C SER A 258 12.87 6.27 1.31
N THR A 259 11.91 5.38 1.58
CA THR A 259 11.81 4.05 0.96
C THR A 259 11.23 4.08 -0.47
N ARG A 260 10.83 5.25 -0.95
CA ARG A 260 10.27 5.50 -2.29
C ARG A 260 11.08 6.50 -3.10
N SER A 261 11.86 7.37 -2.45
CA SER A 261 12.49 8.54 -3.07
C SER A 261 13.84 8.28 -3.76
N GLY A 262 14.16 7.01 -4.05
CA GLY A 262 15.39 6.65 -4.77
C GLY A 262 15.59 7.40 -6.09
N ILE A 263 14.51 7.69 -6.82
CA ILE A 263 14.57 8.50 -8.06
C ILE A 263 15.06 9.93 -7.81
N LEU A 264 14.64 10.57 -6.71
CA LEU A 264 15.10 11.91 -6.34
C LEU A 264 16.60 11.89 -6.02
N THR A 265 17.05 10.87 -5.29
CA THR A 265 18.46 10.68 -4.96
C THR A 265 19.31 10.49 -6.21
N ILE A 266 18.90 9.60 -7.11
CA ILE A 266 19.67 9.32 -8.34
C ILE A 266 19.68 10.53 -9.27
N LEU A 267 18.53 11.17 -9.53
CA LEU A 267 18.50 12.36 -10.38
C LEU A 267 19.39 13.48 -9.84
N LYS A 268 19.37 13.73 -8.52
CA LYS A 268 20.28 14.71 -7.90
C LYS A 268 21.75 14.33 -8.06
N LYS A 269 22.10 13.05 -7.87
CA LYS A 269 23.47 12.56 -8.10
C LYS A 269 23.92 12.72 -9.56
N MET A 270 23.00 12.57 -10.50
CA MET A 270 23.26 12.80 -11.93
C MET A 270 23.35 14.29 -12.29
N GLY A 271 23.14 15.23 -11.36
CA GLY A 271 23.20 16.67 -11.60
C GLY A 271 21.85 17.35 -11.89
N ALA A 272 20.72 16.67 -11.65
CA ALA A 272 19.41 17.29 -11.82
C ALA A 272 19.17 18.39 -10.76
N HIS A 273 18.67 19.54 -11.21
CA HIS A 273 18.23 20.63 -10.35
C HIS A 273 16.80 20.38 -9.85
N ILE A 274 16.70 19.78 -8.66
CA ILE A 274 15.44 19.47 -7.98
C ILE A 274 15.42 20.09 -6.58
N GLU A 275 14.53 21.05 -6.38
CA GLU A 275 14.28 21.69 -5.08
C GLU A 275 13.14 20.96 -4.36
N ILE A 276 13.28 20.77 -3.04
CA ILE A 276 12.25 20.21 -2.17
C ILE A 276 11.73 21.35 -1.30
N LEU A 277 10.48 21.73 -1.49
CA LEU A 277 9.84 22.88 -0.83
C LEU A 277 8.74 22.41 0.13
N HIS A 278 8.48 23.21 1.16
CA HIS A 278 7.40 22.99 2.13
C HIS A 278 7.29 21.54 2.68
N PRO A 279 8.39 20.95 3.20
CA PRO A 279 8.35 19.60 3.77
C PRO A 279 7.39 19.58 4.97
N ARG A 280 6.54 18.57 4.99
CA ARG A 280 5.48 18.38 6.01
C ARG A 280 5.16 16.89 6.17
N THR A 281 4.42 16.57 7.21
CA THR A 281 3.90 15.22 7.44
C THR A 281 2.39 15.22 7.28
N LEU A 282 1.86 14.36 6.41
CA LEU A 282 0.43 14.14 6.22
C LEU A 282 0.12 12.66 6.44
N CYS A 283 -0.75 12.36 7.40
CA CYS A 283 -1.16 10.99 7.72
C CYS A 283 0.02 10.07 8.06
N GLY A 284 1.01 10.61 8.76
CA GLY A 284 2.27 9.92 9.08
C GLY A 284 3.28 9.84 7.94
N GLU A 285 2.92 10.20 6.71
CA GLU A 285 3.80 10.14 5.55
C GLU A 285 4.50 11.49 5.31
N PRO A 286 5.80 11.49 4.95
CA PRO A 286 6.50 12.71 4.60
C PRO A 286 6.14 13.16 3.18
N VAL A 287 5.82 14.45 3.04
CA VAL A 287 5.29 15.08 1.83
C VAL A 287 6.02 16.40 1.60
N ALA A 288 6.22 16.77 0.34
CA ALA A 288 6.78 18.06 -0.04
C ALA A 288 6.27 18.48 -1.42
N ASP A 289 6.46 19.75 -1.75
CA ASP A 289 6.33 20.21 -3.13
C ASP A 289 7.71 20.11 -3.80
N LEU A 290 7.74 19.79 -5.09
CA LEU A 290 8.97 19.61 -5.85
C LEU A 290 9.05 20.63 -6.97
N VAL A 291 10.18 21.32 -7.10
CA VAL A 291 10.47 22.15 -8.28
C VAL A 291 11.61 21.52 -9.05
N VAL A 292 11.35 21.23 -10.33
CA VAL A 292 12.34 20.60 -11.23
C VAL A 292 12.63 21.52 -12.39
N HIS A 293 13.91 21.76 -12.65
CA HIS A 293 14.39 22.54 -13.78
C HIS A 293 15.13 21.65 -14.78
N SER A 294 15.12 22.07 -16.05
CA SER A 294 15.95 21.44 -17.07
C SER A 294 17.42 21.49 -16.67
N SER A 295 18.12 20.37 -16.80
CA SER A 295 19.49 20.20 -16.33
C SER A 295 20.30 19.31 -17.27
N THR A 296 21.62 19.48 -17.30
CA THR A 296 22.53 18.54 -17.98
C THR A 296 22.86 17.40 -17.03
N LEU A 297 22.62 16.15 -17.45
CA LEU A 297 22.86 14.97 -16.62
C LEU A 297 24.20 14.29 -16.93
N GLN A 298 24.80 13.69 -15.91
CA GLN A 298 25.99 12.85 -16.00
C GLN A 298 25.70 11.46 -15.39
N GLY A 299 26.35 10.42 -15.93
CA GLY A 299 26.24 9.07 -15.37
C GLY A 299 26.85 8.97 -13.97
N THR A 300 26.25 8.16 -13.09
CA THR A 300 26.65 7.96 -11.69
C THR A 300 27.15 6.55 -11.44
#